data_AF-A0A1M5A046-F1
#
_entry.id   AF-A0A1M5A046-F1
#
_cell.length_a   1.000
_cell.length_b   1.000
_cell.length_c   1.000
_cell.angle_alpha   90.00
_cell.angle_beta   90.00
_cell.angle_gamma   90.00
#
_symmetry.space_group_name_H-M   'P 1'
#
loop_
_entity.id
_entity.type
_entity.pdbx_description
1 polymer ?
#
loop_
_entity_poly.entity_id
_entity_poly.type
_entity_poly.pdbx_seq_one_letter_code
_entity_poly.pdbx_strand_id
1 'polypeptide(L)'
;MIFQWLDHEKLRPLDQLLLSLYDHGAFSARQFCALSGWRVAKMRMIIYRLRKKQKEESWIKTEMTSYGEDSSYYRLGEHGLKYASQLRGEPAVLTRLRSTQMQHLHLLGLNDILIRLVQKEQSHQMVWLQTREASDYLYRLCCKQMKRARTQLIQPDAFMVYKGGRYWIEYDRSTEGPRVIEKKMRQYIKIFHVLRGIGADSTVAWITTTNQRKKYLQQIWESINRDLKMDISMHFFQEGEEISFFVYQK
;
A
#
# COMPACT_ATOMS: atom_id res chain seq x y z
N MET A 1 6.20 3.71 -7.59
CA MET A 1 7.53 3.30 -7.05
C MET A 1 8.08 4.43 -6.20
N ILE A 2 7.75 4.46 -4.90
CA ILE A 2 8.04 5.61 -4.03
C ILE A 2 9.52 5.99 -3.92
N PHE A 3 10.42 5.00 -3.82
CA PHE A 3 11.85 5.26 -3.67
C PHE A 3 12.45 5.98 -4.88
N GLN A 4 11.88 5.76 -6.08
CA GLN A 4 12.29 6.48 -7.27
C GLN A 4 11.98 7.98 -7.19
N TRP A 5 11.02 8.40 -6.38
CA TRP A 5 10.71 9.82 -6.18
C TRP A 5 11.55 10.41 -5.07
N LEU A 6 11.70 9.69 -3.95
CA LEU A 6 12.39 10.18 -2.76
C LEU A 6 13.87 10.45 -3.01
N ASP A 7 14.52 9.60 -3.80
CA ASP A 7 15.97 9.66 -4.05
C ASP A 7 16.31 10.35 -5.39
N HIS A 8 15.31 10.89 -6.10
CA HIS A 8 15.55 11.50 -7.41
C HIS A 8 16.27 12.85 -7.31
N GLU A 9 17.52 12.91 -7.77
CA GLU A 9 18.39 14.10 -7.67
C GLU A 9 17.80 15.36 -8.33
N LYS A 10 17.05 15.19 -9.43
CA LYS A 10 16.47 16.34 -10.17
C LYS A 10 15.13 16.82 -9.61
N LEU A 11 14.50 16.07 -8.70
CA LEU A 11 13.20 16.48 -8.16
C LEU A 11 13.41 17.47 -7.01
N ARG A 12 12.67 18.57 -7.03
CA ARG A 12 12.68 19.49 -5.89
C ARG A 12 12.00 18.80 -4.71
N PRO A 13 12.35 19.14 -3.46
CA PRO A 13 11.71 18.57 -2.28
C PRO A 13 10.16 18.63 -2.32
N LEU A 14 9.59 19.74 -2.78
CA LEU A 14 8.12 19.83 -2.91
C LEU A 14 7.56 18.77 -3.87
N ASP A 15 8.23 18.52 -5.01
CA ASP A 15 7.78 17.56 -6.01
C ASP A 15 7.88 16.13 -5.45
N GLN A 16 8.97 15.82 -4.72
CA GLN A 16 9.14 14.54 -4.02
C GLN A 16 8.00 14.28 -3.02
N LEU A 17 7.63 15.30 -2.23
CA LEU A 17 6.51 15.21 -1.29
C LEU A 17 5.17 14.99 -2.00
N LEU A 18 4.88 15.78 -3.05
CA LEU A 18 3.63 15.68 -3.80
C LEU A 18 3.48 14.33 -4.52
N LEU A 19 4.54 13.83 -5.15
CA LEU A 19 4.55 12.53 -5.80
C LEU A 19 4.44 11.37 -4.80
N SER A 20 5.07 11.49 -3.63
CA SER A 20 4.91 10.49 -2.56
C SER A 20 3.47 10.43 -2.06
N LEU A 21 2.83 11.58 -1.80
CA LEU A 21 1.41 11.65 -1.45
C LEU A 21 0.50 11.17 -2.59
N TYR A 22 0.90 11.35 -3.84
CA TYR A 22 0.16 10.84 -4.99
C TYR A 22 0.13 9.31 -5.06
N ASP A 23 1.27 8.68 -4.77
CA ASP A 23 1.43 7.22 -4.85
C ASP A 23 0.79 6.52 -3.66
N HIS A 24 0.96 7.09 -2.46
CA HIS A 24 0.53 6.47 -1.20
C HIS A 24 -0.82 6.99 -0.69
N GLY A 25 -1.37 8.02 -1.33
CA GLY A 25 -2.65 8.66 -1.00
C GLY A 25 -2.60 9.55 0.24
N ALA A 26 -2.02 9.07 1.34
CA ALA A 26 -1.90 9.81 2.60
C ALA A 26 -0.64 9.44 3.38
N PHE A 27 -0.09 10.40 4.11
CA PHE A 27 1.02 10.18 5.05
C PHE A 27 0.88 11.04 6.29
N SER A 28 1.22 10.51 7.45
CA SER A 28 1.58 11.37 8.57
C SER A 28 2.96 12.01 8.39
N ALA A 29 3.27 13.02 9.21
CA ALA A 29 4.62 13.61 9.19
C ALA A 29 5.69 12.57 9.56
N ARG A 30 5.43 11.74 10.58
CA ARG A 30 6.33 10.67 11.02
C ARG A 30 6.58 9.68 9.88
N GLN A 31 5.52 9.25 9.22
CA GLN A 31 5.59 8.26 8.14
C GLN A 31 6.42 8.76 6.95
N PHE A 32 6.12 9.97 6.46
CA PHE A 32 6.87 10.54 5.35
C PHE A 32 8.34 10.76 5.71
N CYS A 33 8.64 11.22 6.93
CA CYS A 33 10.00 11.41 7.40
C CYS A 33 10.78 10.10 7.54
N ALA A 34 10.12 9.03 7.99
CA ALA A 34 10.73 7.71 8.08
C ALA A 34 11.14 7.15 6.71
N LEU A 35 10.33 7.41 5.67
CA LEU A 35 10.64 6.97 4.31
C LEU A 35 11.69 7.86 3.62
N SER A 36 11.59 9.17 3.78
CA SER A 36 12.44 10.15 3.07
C SER A 36 13.76 10.47 3.77
N GLY A 37 13.92 10.04 5.03
CA GLY A 37 15.03 10.47 5.90
C GLY A 37 14.99 11.95 6.28
N TRP A 38 13.90 12.68 5.98
CA TRP A 38 13.81 14.10 6.29
C TRP A 38 13.50 14.35 7.77
N ARG A 39 13.91 15.53 8.25
CA ARG A 39 13.42 16.05 9.52
C ARG A 39 11.98 16.59 9.35
N VAL A 40 11.13 16.37 10.35
CA VAL A 40 9.75 16.89 10.40
C VAL A 40 9.70 18.41 10.14
N ALA A 41 10.68 19.17 10.67
CA ALA A 41 10.79 20.61 10.44
C ALA A 41 10.93 20.97 8.95
N LYS A 42 11.68 20.19 8.16
CA LYS A 42 11.85 20.41 6.72
C LYS A 42 10.54 20.22 5.99
N MET A 43 9.83 19.12 6.26
CA MET A 43 8.51 18.84 5.67
C MET A 43 7.50 19.96 6.00
N ARG A 44 7.39 20.34 7.28
CA ARG A 44 6.50 21.43 7.72
C ARG A 44 6.84 22.75 7.06
N MET A 45 8.12 23.10 6.94
CA MET A 45 8.57 24.32 6.26
C MET A 45 8.18 24.31 4.76
N ILE A 46 8.30 23.17 4.07
CA ILE A 46 7.89 23.05 2.67
C ILE A 46 6.38 23.29 2.52
N ILE A 47 5.57 22.64 3.36
CA ILE A 47 4.11 22.81 3.37
C ILE A 47 3.73 24.26 3.69
N TYR A 48 4.37 24.86 4.69
CA TYR A 48 4.15 26.26 5.05
C TYR A 48 4.47 27.21 3.88
N ARG A 49 5.62 27.03 3.22
CA ARG A 49 6.01 27.84 2.06
C ARG A 49 5.02 27.68 0.89
N LEU A 50 4.54 26.47 0.65
CA LEU A 50 3.52 26.19 -0.36
C LEU A 50 2.23 26.97 -0.06
N ARG A 51 1.71 26.85 1.16
CA ARG A 51 0.49 27.54 1.61
C ARG A 51 0.66 29.06 1.60
N LYS A 52 1.81 29.59 2.00
CA LYS A 52 2.08 31.04 1.97
C LYS A 52 2.08 31.59 0.54
N LYS A 53 2.65 30.85 -0.43
CA LYS A 53 2.70 31.28 -1.83
C LYS A 53 1.36 31.19 -2.55
N GLN A 54 0.59 30.12 -2.28
CA GLN A 54 -0.63 29.79 -3.02
C GLN A 54 -1.92 30.14 -2.26
N LYS A 55 -1.81 30.60 -1.01
CA LYS A 55 -2.90 31.01 -0.10
C LYS A 55 -4.01 29.96 0.12
N GLU A 56 -3.78 28.68 -0.17
CA GLU A 56 -4.86 27.69 -0.16
C GLU A 56 -4.42 26.27 0.26
N GLU A 57 -5.34 25.54 0.90
CA GLU A 57 -5.26 24.09 1.15
C GLU A 57 -5.54 23.24 -0.10
N SER A 58 -5.75 23.87 -1.25
CA SER A 58 -6.01 23.21 -2.54
C SER A 58 -4.86 22.32 -2.99
N TRP A 59 -3.64 22.50 -2.46
CA TRP A 59 -2.47 21.68 -2.79
C TRP A 59 -2.28 20.48 -1.86
N ILE A 60 -2.19 20.71 -0.55
CA ILE A 60 -2.02 19.67 0.48
C ILE A 60 -3.00 19.96 1.61
N LYS A 61 -3.91 19.01 1.84
CA LYS A 61 -4.87 19.03 2.95
C LYS A 61 -4.24 18.41 4.18
N THR A 62 -4.58 18.94 5.34
CA THR A 62 -4.24 18.35 6.65
C THR A 62 -5.54 17.89 7.30
N GLU A 63 -5.58 16.63 7.72
CA GLU A 63 -6.75 16.05 8.40
C GLU A 63 -6.32 15.46 9.74
N MET A 64 -7.16 15.63 10.76
CA MET A 64 -6.92 15.06 12.08
C MET A 64 -7.16 13.56 12.08
N THR A 65 -6.40 12.83 12.89
CA THR A 65 -6.54 11.38 13.02
C THR A 65 -6.26 10.95 14.45
N SER A 66 -6.88 9.82 14.82
CA SER A 66 -6.57 9.06 16.03
C SER A 66 -5.77 7.80 15.73
N TYR A 67 -5.26 7.65 14.50
CA TYR A 67 -4.48 6.50 14.09
C TYR A 67 -3.02 6.61 14.55
N GLY A 68 -2.60 5.65 15.38
CA GLY A 68 -1.24 5.60 15.91
C GLY A 68 -0.91 6.80 16.80
N GLU A 69 0.36 7.20 16.80
CA GLU A 69 0.86 8.33 17.59
C GLU A 69 0.70 9.69 16.88
N ASP A 70 0.24 9.68 15.63
CA ASP A 70 0.16 10.87 14.81
C ASP A 70 -1.17 11.61 15.04
N SER A 71 -1.11 12.92 15.29
CA SER A 71 -2.31 13.76 15.46
C SER A 71 -2.99 14.15 14.15
N SER A 72 -2.26 14.06 13.04
CA SER A 72 -2.75 14.45 11.71
C SER A 72 -2.01 13.71 10.60
N TYR A 73 -2.67 13.63 9.44
CA TYR A 73 -2.05 13.21 8.19
C TYR A 73 -2.27 14.25 7.10
N TYR A 74 -1.47 14.11 6.05
CA TYR A 74 -1.46 14.93 4.85
C TYR A 74 -1.93 14.10 3.67
N ARG A 75 -2.69 14.74 2.78
CA ARG A 75 -3.08 14.18 1.48
C ARG A 75 -3.11 15.27 0.43
N LEU A 76 -3.12 14.89 -0.84
CA LEU A 76 -3.25 15.87 -1.92
C LEU A 76 -4.64 16.51 -1.91
N GLY A 77 -4.65 17.83 -2.05
CA GLY A 77 -5.81 18.59 -2.51
C GLY A 77 -5.95 18.51 -4.02
N GLU A 78 -6.95 19.18 -4.57
CA GLU A 78 -7.25 19.14 -6.01
C GLU A 78 -6.08 19.62 -6.89
N HIS A 79 -5.47 20.76 -6.56
CA HIS A 79 -4.34 21.31 -7.33
C HIS A 79 -3.10 20.43 -7.20
N GLY A 80 -2.82 19.93 -5.99
CA GLY A 80 -1.70 19.01 -5.77
C GLY A 80 -1.87 17.71 -6.58
N LEU A 81 -3.10 17.19 -6.66
CA LEU A 81 -3.42 16.01 -7.45
C LEU A 81 -3.26 16.24 -8.95
N LYS A 82 -3.77 17.36 -9.47
CA LYS A 82 -3.60 17.74 -10.89
C LYS A 82 -2.12 17.90 -11.24
N TYR A 83 -1.37 18.61 -10.40
CA TYR A 83 0.06 18.84 -10.57
C TYR A 83 0.86 17.53 -10.56
N ALA A 84 0.66 16.68 -9.56
CA ALA A 84 1.35 15.39 -9.48
C ALA A 84 1.00 14.45 -10.64
N SER A 85 -0.26 14.48 -11.12
CA SER A 85 -0.66 13.70 -12.30
C SER A 85 0.07 14.18 -13.56
N GLN A 86 0.17 15.51 -13.76
CA GLN A 86 0.93 16.10 -14.86
C GLN A 86 2.41 15.73 -14.81
N LEU A 87 3.04 15.79 -13.63
CA LEU A 87 4.43 15.35 -13.45
C LEU A 87 4.64 13.88 -13.83
N ARG A 88 3.65 13.02 -13.60
CA ARG A 88 3.68 11.60 -14.00
C ARG A 88 3.31 11.36 -15.45
N GLY A 89 2.86 12.38 -16.19
CA GLY A 89 2.29 12.21 -17.53
C GLY A 89 1.00 11.40 -17.54
N GLU A 90 0.26 11.38 -16.43
CA GLU A 90 -1.00 10.65 -16.28
C GLU A 90 -2.21 11.61 -16.22
N PRO A 91 -3.40 11.18 -16.68
CA PRO A 91 -4.61 11.97 -16.49
C PRO A 91 -4.97 12.10 -15.00
N ALA A 92 -5.44 13.28 -14.60
CA ALA A 92 -5.84 13.52 -13.21
C ALA A 92 -7.12 12.72 -12.87
N VAL A 93 -7.02 11.81 -11.90
CA VAL A 93 -8.14 10.99 -11.43
C VAL A 93 -8.78 11.64 -10.20
N LEU A 94 -9.68 12.61 -10.43
CA LEU A 94 -10.29 13.42 -9.36
C LEU A 94 -11.15 12.61 -8.38
N THR A 95 -11.56 11.38 -8.71
CA THR A 95 -12.27 10.50 -7.78
C THR A 95 -11.47 10.22 -6.51
N ARG A 96 -10.13 10.32 -6.55
CA ARG A 96 -9.25 10.23 -5.38
C ARG A 96 -9.50 11.31 -4.32
N LEU A 97 -10.12 12.44 -4.68
CA LEU A 97 -10.46 13.50 -3.73
C LEU A 97 -11.66 13.14 -2.84
N ARG A 98 -12.48 12.17 -3.28
CA ARG A 98 -13.70 11.72 -2.59
C ARG A 98 -13.47 10.54 -1.65
N SER A 99 -12.21 10.18 -1.41
CA SER A 99 -11.87 9.10 -0.50
C SER A 99 -12.35 9.40 0.93
N THR A 100 -12.94 8.40 1.58
CA THR A 100 -13.45 8.54 2.94
C THR A 100 -12.30 8.50 3.95
N GLN A 101 -12.53 9.03 5.16
CA GLN A 101 -11.53 8.97 6.23
C GLN A 101 -11.10 7.51 6.51
N MET A 102 -12.04 6.55 6.45
CA MET A 102 -11.73 5.14 6.64
C MET A 102 -10.75 4.59 5.59
N GLN A 103 -10.85 5.05 4.34
CA GLN A 103 -9.89 4.68 3.28
C GLN A 103 -8.51 5.28 3.55
N HIS A 104 -8.42 6.52 4.03
CA HIS A 104 -7.12 7.11 4.39
C HIS A 104 -6.47 6.36 5.56
N LEU A 105 -7.23 6.00 6.59
CA LEU A 105 -6.72 5.24 7.72
C LEU A 105 -6.24 3.82 7.31
N HIS A 106 -6.89 3.20 6.32
CA HIS A 106 -6.41 1.96 5.70
C HIS A 106 -5.05 2.16 5.03
N LEU A 107 -4.91 3.21 4.21
CA LEU A 107 -3.65 3.56 3.57
C LEU A 107 -2.54 3.89 4.58
N LEU A 108 -2.86 4.57 5.68
CA LEU A 108 -1.89 4.85 6.74
C LEU A 108 -1.32 3.56 7.34
N GLY A 109 -2.16 2.56 7.62
CA GLY A 109 -1.63 1.30 8.17
C GLY A 109 -0.89 0.43 7.16
N LEU A 110 -1.32 0.45 5.89
CA LEU A 110 -0.55 -0.15 4.81
C LEU A 110 0.85 0.51 4.68
N ASN A 111 0.91 1.83 4.83
CA ASN A 111 2.18 2.57 4.82
C ASN A 111 3.05 2.26 6.03
N ASP A 112 2.46 1.98 7.20
CA ASP A 112 3.23 1.57 8.38
C ASP A 112 3.92 0.21 8.19
N ILE A 113 3.32 -0.73 7.42
CA ILE A 113 4.00 -1.98 7.02
C ILE A 113 5.28 -1.66 6.25
N LEU A 114 5.18 -0.80 5.23
CA LEU A 114 6.34 -0.37 4.44
C LEU A 114 7.41 0.32 5.31
N ILE A 115 7.00 1.18 6.23
CA ILE A 115 7.92 1.92 7.08
C ILE A 115 8.68 0.99 8.02
N ARG A 116 7.99 0.04 8.66
CA ARG A 116 8.64 -0.95 9.53
C ARG A 116 9.69 -1.75 8.75
N LEU A 117 9.42 -2.08 7.49
CA LEU A 117 10.38 -2.73 6.61
C LEU A 117 11.59 -1.85 6.30
N VAL A 118 11.38 -0.61 5.86
CA VAL A 118 12.46 0.35 5.54
C VAL A 118 13.31 0.71 6.77
N GLN A 119 12.73 0.71 7.97
CA GLN A 119 13.48 0.97 9.19
C GLN A 119 14.38 -0.20 9.61
N LYS A 120 14.08 -1.41 9.16
CA LYS A 120 14.87 -2.61 9.47
C LYS A 120 15.87 -2.95 8.39
N GLU A 121 15.58 -2.59 7.15
CA GLU A 121 16.34 -3.00 5.97
C GLU A 121 16.53 -1.84 4.99
N GLN A 122 17.62 -1.86 4.22
CA GLN A 122 17.88 -0.80 3.25
C GLN A 122 16.84 -0.79 2.12
N SER A 123 16.20 0.37 1.90
CA SER A 123 15.12 0.58 0.93
C SER A 123 15.44 0.17 -0.51
N HIS A 124 16.71 0.29 -0.93
CA HIS A 124 17.14 0.13 -2.33
C HIS A 124 16.98 -1.29 -2.90
N GLN A 125 16.81 -2.30 -2.04
CA GLN A 125 16.65 -3.69 -2.46
C GLN A 125 15.18 -4.13 -2.57
N MET A 126 14.24 -3.22 -2.30
CA MET A 126 12.82 -3.53 -2.23
C MET A 126 12.04 -2.85 -3.36
N VAL A 127 11.21 -3.64 -4.03
CA VAL A 127 10.16 -3.10 -4.91
C VAL A 127 8.86 -3.10 -4.11
N TRP A 128 8.28 -1.92 -3.92
CA TRP A 128 6.96 -1.76 -3.32
C TRP A 128 5.99 -1.16 -4.33
N LEU A 129 4.92 -1.89 -4.62
CA LEU A 129 3.81 -1.46 -5.45
C LEU A 129 2.57 -1.25 -4.59
N GLN A 130 2.00 -0.05 -4.66
CA GLN A 130 0.75 0.27 -3.96
C GLN A 130 -0.47 -0.37 -4.64
N THR A 131 -1.65 -0.30 -4.01
CA THR A 131 -2.90 -0.97 -4.45
C THR A 131 -3.16 -0.88 -5.95
N ARG A 132 -3.04 0.32 -6.54
CA ARG A 132 -3.23 0.54 -7.97
C ARG A 132 -2.16 -0.17 -8.80
N GLU A 133 -0.90 0.02 -8.44
CA GLU A 133 0.26 -0.55 -9.14
C GLU A 133 0.28 -2.08 -9.02
N ALA A 134 -0.04 -2.62 -7.85
CA ALA A 134 -0.18 -4.04 -7.57
C ALA A 134 -1.33 -4.65 -8.39
N SER A 135 -2.49 -4.00 -8.42
CA SER A 135 -3.63 -4.42 -9.24
C SER A 135 -3.32 -4.35 -10.75
N ASP A 136 -2.63 -3.30 -11.20
CA ASP A 136 -2.18 -3.16 -12.59
C ASP A 136 -1.19 -4.27 -12.96
N TYR A 137 -0.25 -4.57 -12.08
CA TYR A 137 0.72 -5.65 -12.25
C TYR A 137 0.02 -7.01 -12.34
N LEU A 138 -0.89 -7.31 -11.40
CA LEU A 138 -1.67 -8.54 -11.40
C LEU A 138 -2.52 -8.68 -12.66
N TYR A 139 -3.16 -7.60 -13.10
CA TYR A 139 -3.93 -7.57 -14.34
C TYR A 139 -3.07 -7.91 -15.55
N ARG A 140 -1.86 -7.35 -15.66
CA ARG A 140 -0.93 -7.67 -16.76
C ARG A 140 -0.47 -9.13 -16.73
N LEU A 141 -0.26 -9.71 -15.54
CA LEU A 141 0.02 -11.15 -15.40
C LEU A 141 -1.16 -11.99 -15.88
N CYS A 142 -2.39 -11.61 -15.48
CA CYS A 142 -3.61 -12.33 -15.84
C CYS A 142 -3.99 -12.18 -17.32
N CYS A 143 -3.85 -11.00 -17.93
CA CYS A 143 -4.27 -10.76 -19.32
C CYS A 143 -3.52 -11.59 -20.35
N LYS A 144 -2.27 -11.95 -20.05
CA LYS A 144 -1.50 -12.89 -20.88
C LYS A 144 -2.13 -14.29 -20.90
N GLN A 145 -2.96 -14.62 -19.89
CA GLN A 145 -3.51 -15.96 -19.67
C GLN A 145 -5.05 -16.01 -19.74
N MET A 146 -5.75 -14.89 -19.54
CA MET A 146 -7.20 -14.83 -19.47
C MET A 146 -7.78 -13.55 -20.09
N LYS A 147 -8.84 -13.70 -20.87
CA LYS A 147 -9.74 -12.60 -21.28
C LYS A 147 -10.72 -12.23 -20.15
N ARG A 148 -10.22 -11.81 -18.99
CA ARG A 148 -11.09 -11.31 -17.90
C ARG A 148 -11.10 -9.79 -17.85
N ALA A 149 -12.25 -9.24 -17.49
CA ALA A 149 -12.35 -7.83 -17.15
C ALA A 149 -11.58 -7.56 -15.86
N ARG A 150 -10.89 -6.41 -15.79
CA ARG A 150 -10.12 -5.96 -14.61
C ARG A 150 -10.96 -5.98 -13.33
N THR A 151 -12.25 -5.68 -13.43
CA THR A 151 -13.21 -5.66 -12.31
C THR A 151 -13.47 -7.03 -11.69
N GLN A 152 -13.08 -8.12 -12.35
CA GLN A 152 -13.24 -9.49 -11.85
C GLN A 152 -12.00 -10.02 -11.12
N LEU A 153 -10.90 -9.26 -11.15
CA LEU A 153 -9.68 -9.61 -10.44
C LEU A 153 -9.74 -9.11 -9.00
N ILE A 154 -9.02 -9.80 -8.11
CA ILE A 154 -8.73 -9.26 -6.79
C ILE A 154 -7.90 -7.99 -6.91
N GLN A 155 -8.05 -7.10 -5.93
CA GLN A 155 -7.28 -5.88 -5.81
C GLN A 155 -6.43 -5.99 -4.54
N PRO A 156 -5.19 -6.50 -4.66
CA PRO A 156 -4.28 -6.56 -3.53
C PRO A 156 -4.01 -5.16 -2.98
N ASP A 157 -3.91 -5.02 -1.66
CA ASP A 157 -3.57 -3.74 -1.03
C ASP A 157 -2.17 -3.29 -1.42
N ALA A 158 -1.21 -4.22 -1.48
CA ALA A 158 0.12 -3.96 -2.02
C ALA A 158 0.74 -5.23 -2.63
N PHE A 159 1.84 -5.02 -3.35
CA PHE A 159 2.73 -6.08 -3.79
C PHE A 159 4.17 -5.69 -3.50
N MET A 160 4.95 -6.65 -3.01
CA MET A 160 6.33 -6.44 -2.62
C MET A 160 7.25 -7.48 -3.24
N VAL A 161 8.42 -7.05 -3.70
CA VAL A 161 9.54 -7.92 -4.02
C VAL A 161 10.71 -7.57 -3.11
N TYR A 162 11.23 -8.56 -2.40
CA TYR A 162 12.32 -8.37 -1.45
C TYR A 162 13.15 -9.65 -1.29
N LYS A 163 14.49 -9.55 -1.36
CA LYS A 163 15.44 -10.68 -1.26
C LYS A 163 15.05 -11.92 -2.10
N GLY A 164 14.50 -11.70 -3.29
CA GLY A 164 14.05 -12.76 -4.20
C GLY A 164 12.63 -13.27 -3.95
N GLY A 165 12.05 -13.03 -2.77
CA GLY A 165 10.65 -13.33 -2.48
C GLY A 165 9.68 -12.32 -3.09
N ARG A 166 8.48 -12.78 -3.43
CA ARG A 166 7.38 -11.95 -3.92
C ARG A 166 6.15 -12.16 -3.05
N TYR A 167 5.57 -11.06 -2.56
CA TYR A 167 4.52 -11.09 -1.56
C TYR A 167 3.35 -10.21 -1.99
N TRP A 168 2.17 -10.82 -2.06
CA TRP A 168 0.91 -10.09 -2.14
C TRP A 168 0.47 -9.74 -0.73
N ILE A 169 0.12 -8.48 -0.49
CA ILE A 169 -0.14 -7.96 0.84
C ILE A 169 -1.60 -7.52 0.93
N GLU A 170 -2.26 -7.94 2.00
CA GLU A 170 -3.58 -7.48 2.43
C GLU A 170 -3.46 -6.91 3.84
N TYR A 171 -4.03 -5.74 4.08
CA TYR A 171 -4.07 -5.11 5.39
C TYR A 171 -5.52 -5.03 5.88
N ASP A 172 -5.86 -5.76 6.95
CA ASP A 172 -7.22 -5.82 7.47
C ASP A 172 -7.36 -5.01 8.76
N ARG A 173 -8.26 -4.03 8.75
CA ARG A 173 -8.62 -3.21 9.92
C ARG A 173 -9.86 -3.71 10.64
N SER A 174 -10.23 -4.99 10.48
CA SER A 174 -11.46 -5.58 11.01
C SER A 174 -12.76 -4.91 10.53
N THR A 175 -12.75 -4.27 9.36
CA THR A 175 -13.92 -3.63 8.75
C THR A 175 -14.69 -4.55 7.82
N GLU A 176 -14.06 -5.62 7.33
CA GLU A 176 -14.67 -6.60 6.42
C GLU A 176 -15.27 -7.79 7.18
N GLY A 177 -16.46 -8.22 6.77
CA GLY A 177 -17.11 -9.42 7.32
C GLY A 177 -16.56 -10.73 6.74
N PRO A 178 -16.82 -11.88 7.38
CA PRO A 178 -16.31 -13.20 6.97
C PRO A 178 -16.52 -13.53 5.50
N ARG A 179 -17.72 -13.27 4.96
CA ARG A 179 -18.05 -13.58 3.55
C ARG A 179 -17.19 -12.80 2.55
N VAL A 180 -16.81 -11.57 2.89
CA VAL A 180 -15.96 -10.73 2.03
C VAL A 180 -14.53 -11.26 2.03
N ILE A 181 -14.01 -11.58 3.21
CA ILE A 181 -12.67 -12.17 3.40
C ILE A 181 -12.56 -13.51 2.67
N GLU A 182 -13.53 -14.41 2.89
CA GLU A 182 -13.56 -15.71 2.24
C GLU A 182 -13.59 -15.55 0.71
N LYS A 183 -14.41 -14.63 0.20
CA LYS A 183 -14.47 -14.31 -1.23
C LYS A 183 -13.10 -13.85 -1.75
N LYS A 184 -12.40 -12.96 -1.03
CA LYS A 184 -11.04 -12.51 -1.41
C LYS A 184 -10.05 -13.69 -1.44
N MET A 185 -10.03 -14.53 -0.40
CA MET A 185 -9.16 -15.71 -0.35
C MET A 185 -9.42 -16.67 -1.51
N ARG A 186 -10.71 -16.92 -1.84
CA ARG A 186 -11.10 -17.73 -3.00
C ARG A 186 -10.72 -17.08 -4.34
N GLN A 187 -10.74 -15.75 -4.42
CA GLN A 187 -10.26 -15.04 -5.60
C GLN A 187 -8.74 -15.19 -5.79
N TYR A 188 -7.95 -15.09 -4.72
CA TYR A 188 -6.52 -15.42 -4.76
C TYR A 188 -6.30 -16.84 -5.26
N ILE A 189 -7.05 -17.81 -4.73
CA ILE A 189 -7.01 -19.20 -5.20
C ILE A 189 -7.24 -19.30 -6.70
N LYS A 190 -8.33 -18.72 -7.18
CA LYS A 190 -8.71 -18.75 -8.59
C LYS A 190 -7.65 -18.10 -9.49
N ILE A 191 -7.00 -17.05 -9.00
CA ILE A 191 -6.00 -16.30 -9.76
C ILE A 191 -4.68 -17.06 -9.79
N PHE A 192 -4.15 -17.54 -8.66
CA PHE A 192 -2.88 -18.27 -8.67
C PHE A 192 -2.95 -19.62 -9.34
N HIS A 193 -4.12 -20.27 -9.34
CA HIS A 193 -4.32 -21.46 -10.16
C HIS A 193 -4.08 -21.17 -11.66
N VAL A 194 -4.54 -20.02 -12.14
CA VAL A 194 -4.33 -19.57 -13.53
C VAL A 194 -2.88 -19.16 -13.79
N LEU A 195 -2.24 -18.54 -12.80
CA LEU A 195 -0.84 -18.12 -12.88
C LEU A 195 0.15 -19.23 -12.53
N ARG A 196 -0.30 -20.49 -12.40
CA ARG A 196 0.57 -21.62 -12.11
C ARG A 196 1.55 -21.83 -13.27
N GLY A 197 2.84 -21.97 -12.95
CA GLY A 197 3.89 -22.23 -13.93
C GLY A 197 4.53 -21.00 -14.58
N ILE A 198 4.02 -19.78 -14.33
CA ILE A 198 4.66 -18.53 -14.82
C ILE A 198 5.52 -17.83 -13.76
N GLY A 199 5.86 -18.55 -12.68
CA GLY A 199 6.69 -18.03 -11.59
C GLY A 199 6.05 -16.88 -10.79
N ALA A 200 4.71 -16.77 -10.82
CA ALA A 200 4.01 -15.90 -9.87
C ALA A 200 3.98 -16.63 -8.53
N ASP A 201 4.81 -16.19 -7.58
CA ASP A 201 4.80 -16.77 -6.23
C ASP A 201 3.40 -16.60 -5.63
N SER A 202 2.92 -17.68 -5.02
CA SER A 202 1.56 -17.79 -4.47
C SER A 202 1.55 -17.43 -2.98
N THR A 203 2.41 -16.49 -2.56
CA THR A 203 2.54 -16.08 -1.17
C THR A 203 1.72 -14.82 -0.92
N VAL A 204 0.74 -14.95 -0.01
CA VAL A 204 -0.11 -13.84 0.43
C VAL A 204 0.11 -13.61 1.92
N ALA A 205 0.48 -12.39 2.28
CA ALA A 205 0.61 -11.95 3.66
C ALA A 205 -0.61 -11.09 4.05
N TRP A 206 -1.38 -11.58 5.01
CA TRP A 206 -2.46 -10.84 5.66
C TRP A 206 -1.94 -10.22 6.96
N ILE A 207 -1.95 -8.90 7.05
CA ILE A 207 -1.55 -8.14 8.24
C ILE A 207 -2.81 -7.54 8.86
N THR A 208 -2.94 -7.62 10.18
CA THR A 208 -4.07 -7.04 10.92
C THR A 208 -3.62 -6.38 12.22
N THR A 209 -4.45 -5.49 12.75
CA THR A 209 -4.13 -4.70 13.96
C THR A 209 -4.16 -5.51 15.27
N THR A 210 -4.85 -6.64 15.32
CA THR A 210 -5.00 -7.44 16.54
C THR A 210 -4.77 -8.94 16.34
N ASN A 211 -4.25 -9.60 17.38
CA ASN A 211 -4.08 -11.06 17.40
C ASN A 211 -5.41 -11.82 17.28
N GLN A 212 -6.49 -11.29 17.86
CA GLN A 212 -7.82 -11.89 17.74
C GLN A 212 -8.26 -11.96 16.28
N ARG A 213 -8.09 -10.86 15.54
CA ARG A 213 -8.41 -10.82 14.11
C ARG A 213 -7.47 -11.71 13.29
N LYS A 214 -6.19 -11.81 13.66
CA LYS A 214 -5.23 -12.73 13.01
C LYS A 214 -5.73 -14.17 13.10
N LYS A 215 -6.07 -14.64 14.30
CA LYS A 215 -6.62 -15.99 14.54
C LYS A 215 -7.92 -16.22 13.76
N TYR A 216 -8.77 -15.20 13.70
CA TYR A 216 -10.02 -15.27 12.93
C TYR A 216 -9.78 -15.45 11.43
N LEU A 217 -8.85 -14.70 10.83
CA LEU A 217 -8.46 -14.86 9.43
C LEU A 217 -7.85 -16.25 9.16
N GLN A 218 -7.02 -16.75 10.08
CA GLN A 218 -6.45 -18.10 10.02
C GLN A 218 -7.54 -19.18 9.99
N GLN A 219 -8.55 -19.08 10.85
CA GLN A 219 -9.66 -20.04 10.89
C GLN A 219 -10.45 -20.08 9.58
N ILE A 220 -10.72 -18.92 8.97
CA ILE A 220 -11.38 -18.85 7.66
C ILE A 220 -10.52 -19.57 6.61
N TRP A 221 -9.21 -19.28 6.59
CA TRP A 221 -8.30 -19.91 5.64
C TRP A 221 -8.18 -21.42 5.84
N GLU A 222 -8.04 -21.89 7.07
CA GLU A 222 -8.00 -23.33 7.41
C GLU A 222 -9.27 -24.03 6.92
N SER A 223 -10.43 -23.40 7.07
CA SER A 223 -11.68 -23.94 6.54
C SER A 223 -11.63 -24.10 5.02
N ILE A 224 -11.19 -23.07 4.28
CA ILE A 224 -11.08 -23.11 2.82
C ILE A 224 -10.03 -24.14 2.37
N ASN A 225 -8.89 -24.21 3.05
CA ASN A 225 -7.78 -25.06 2.65
C ASN A 225 -8.05 -26.55 2.90
N ARG A 226 -8.82 -26.89 3.95
CA ARG A 226 -9.29 -28.27 4.17
C ARG A 226 -10.08 -28.81 2.98
N ASP A 227 -10.91 -27.96 2.37
CA ASP A 227 -11.78 -28.36 1.25
C ASP A 227 -11.00 -28.51 -0.06
N LEU A 228 -9.97 -27.68 -0.27
CA LEU A 228 -9.36 -27.50 -1.60
C LEU A 228 -7.92 -28.02 -1.72
N LYS A 229 -7.19 -28.26 -0.62
CA LYS A 229 -5.77 -28.71 -0.59
C LYS A 229 -4.89 -27.91 -1.56
N MET A 230 -4.82 -26.59 -1.37
CA MET A 230 -4.22 -25.69 -2.36
C MET A 230 -2.72 -25.44 -2.15
N ASP A 231 -2.03 -25.21 -3.26
CA ASP A 231 -0.61 -24.85 -3.36
C ASP A 231 -0.40 -23.33 -3.22
N ILE A 232 -0.97 -22.73 -2.17
CA ILE A 232 -0.92 -21.28 -1.92
C ILE A 232 -0.54 -21.04 -0.47
N SER A 233 0.51 -20.24 -0.27
CA SER A 233 1.04 -19.93 1.05
C SER A 233 0.38 -18.65 1.58
N MET A 234 -0.72 -18.80 2.32
CA MET A 234 -1.30 -17.67 3.06
C MET A 234 -0.72 -17.60 4.47
N HIS A 235 -0.15 -16.45 4.79
CA HIS A 235 0.43 -16.15 6.10
C HIS A 235 -0.35 -15.01 6.76
N PHE A 236 -0.44 -15.07 8.08
CA PHE A 236 -1.26 -14.15 8.87
C PHE A 236 -0.42 -13.56 10.00
N PHE A 237 -0.44 -12.24 10.12
CA PHE A 237 0.39 -11.49 11.05
C PHE A 237 -0.44 -10.44 11.79
N GLN A 238 -0.11 -10.23 13.05
CA GLN A 238 -0.40 -8.95 13.69
C GLN A 238 0.67 -7.95 13.23
N GLU A 239 0.29 -6.68 13.09
CA GLU A 239 1.24 -5.60 12.76
C GLU A 239 2.53 -5.69 13.59
N GLY A 240 3.67 -5.64 12.91
CA GLY A 240 5.01 -5.79 13.46
C GLY A 240 5.57 -7.22 13.33
N GLU A 241 4.73 -8.26 13.36
CA GLU A 241 5.19 -9.65 13.24
C GLU A 241 5.62 -10.01 11.81
N GLU A 242 5.06 -9.33 10.79
CA GLU A 242 5.33 -9.59 9.37
C GLU A 242 6.79 -9.35 8.99
N ILE A 243 7.49 -8.51 9.75
CA ILE A 243 8.87 -8.11 9.47
C ILE A 243 9.80 -9.31 9.56
N SER A 244 9.67 -10.13 10.60
CA SER A 244 10.51 -11.32 10.76
C SER A 244 10.31 -12.31 9.61
N PHE A 245 9.07 -12.42 9.13
CA PHE A 245 8.74 -13.26 7.98
C PHE A 245 9.38 -12.75 6.69
N PHE A 246 9.30 -11.44 6.42
CA PHE A 246 9.89 -10.86 5.22
C PHE A 246 11.42 -10.85 5.23
N VAL A 247 12.05 -10.69 6.40
CA VAL A 247 13.49 -10.50 6.52
C VAL A 247 14.29 -11.80 6.65
N TYR A 248 13.75 -12.78 7.38
CA TYR A 248 14.49 -13.99 7.76
C TYR A 248 14.11 -15.25 6.98
N GLN A 249 13.37 -15.12 5.88
CA GLN A 249 13.21 -16.24 4.95
C GLN A 249 14.56 -16.55 4.30
N LYS A 250 15.09 -17.75 4.60
CA LYS A 250 16.26 -18.34 3.94
C LYS A 250 15.83 -19.08 2.68
#